data_AF-A0AA43ZW75-F1
#
_entry.id   AF-A0AA43ZW75-F1
#
_cell.length_a   1.000
_cell.length_b   1.000
_cell.length_c   1.000
_cell.angle_alpha   90.00
_cell.angle_beta   90.00
_cell.angle_gamma   90.00
#
_symmetry.space_group_name_H-M   'P 1'
#
loop_
_entity.id
_entity.type
_entity.pdbx_description
1 polymer ?
#
loop_
_entity_poly.entity_id
_entity_poly.type
_entity_poly.pdbx_seq_one_letter_code
_entity_poly.pdbx_strand_id
1 'polypeptide(L)' 'MSLPELLAPAGSYEVLISAVNSGADAVYLSGKKFGARAFAQNFSLKEIKESVNYA' A
#
# COMPACT_ATOMS: atom_id res chain seq x y z
N MET A 1 2.40 11.74 25.47
CA MET A 1 2.53 11.90 24.00
C MET A 1 2.16 10.57 23.39
N SER A 2 1.20 10.51 22.46
CA SER A 2 0.88 9.25 21.76
C SER A 2 1.99 8.92 20.77
N LEU A 3 2.21 7.63 20.50
CA LEU A 3 3.08 7.22 19.40
C LEU A 3 2.47 7.73 18.07
N PRO A 4 3.27 8.28 17.13
CA PRO A 4 2.77 8.62 15.81
C PRO A 4 2.47 7.37 14.99
N GLU A 5 1.46 7.46 14.11
CA GLU A 5 1.10 6.42 13.15
C GLU A 5 2.17 6.29 12.06
N LEU A 6 2.65 5.07 11.81
CA LEU A 6 3.57 4.76 10.74
C LEU A 6 2.83 4.47 9.43
N LEU A 7 2.80 5.46 8.54
CA LEU A 7 2.24 5.34 7.20
C LEU A 7 3.30 4.90 6.17
N ALA A 8 3.11 3.73 5.57
CA ALA A 8 4.03 3.17 4.57
C ALA A 8 3.52 3.31 3.11
N PRO A 9 4.39 3.66 2.14
CA PRO A 9 4.06 3.67 0.72
C PRO A 9 4.09 2.28 0.08
N ALA A 10 3.02 1.85 -0.58
CA ALA A 10 3.01 0.63 -1.40
C ALA A 10 2.88 0.94 -2.90
N GLY A 11 3.89 0.54 -3.68
CA GLY A 11 3.90 0.69 -5.14
C GLY A 11 3.49 -0.57 -5.92
N SER A 12 3.38 -1.70 -5.23
CA SER A 12 2.99 -3.01 -5.74
C SER A 12 2.44 -3.85 -4.59
N TYR A 13 1.76 -4.95 -4.92
CA TYR A 13 1.21 -5.86 -3.91
C TYR A 13 2.28 -6.43 -2.98
N GLU A 14 3.44 -6.83 -3.52
CA GLU A 14 4.57 -7.33 -2.72
C GLU A 14 5.08 -6.32 -1.68
N VAL A 15 5.16 -5.04 -2.05
CA VAL A 15 5.55 -3.98 -1.11
C VAL A 15 4.50 -3.78 -0.02
N LEU A 16 3.21 -3.94 -0.33
CA LEU A 16 2.15 -3.89 0.67
C LEU A 16 2.29 -5.02 1.70
N ILE A 17 2.49 -6.27 1.24
CA ILE A 17 2.72 -7.41 2.12
C ILE A 17 3.91 -7.15 3.05
N SER A 18 5.01 -6.62 2.49
CA SER A 18 6.20 -6.28 3.26
C SER A 18 5.92 -5.19 4.31
N ALA A 19 5.20 -4.13 3.94
CA ALA A 19 4.86 -3.03 4.85
C ALA A 19 4.00 -3.51 6.04
N VAL A 20 2.96 -4.30 5.77
CA VAL A 20 2.07 -4.85 6.80
C VAL A 20 2.84 -5.79 7.73
N ASN A 21 3.61 -6.74 7.19
CA ASN A 21 4.41 -7.67 7.99
C ASN A 21 5.53 -6.97 8.79
N SER A 22 5.97 -5.80 8.33
CA SER A 22 6.96 -4.97 9.03
C SER A 22 6.35 -4.12 10.15
N GLY A 23 5.03 -4.19 10.35
CA GLY A 23 4.33 -3.48 11.42
C GLY A 23 4.00 -2.03 11.10
N ALA A 24 3.79 -1.68 9.82
CA ALA A 24 3.18 -0.40 9.48
C ALA A 24 1.75 -0.32 10.04
N ASP A 25 1.39 0.83 10.63
CA ASP A 25 0.04 1.07 11.14
C ASP A 25 -0.94 1.34 10.00
N ALA A 26 -0.47 1.97 8.92
CA ALA A 26 -1.25 2.27 7.73
C ALA A 26 -0.42 2.13 6.44
N VAL A 27 -1.11 1.83 5.33
CA VAL A 27 -0.49 1.75 4.00
C VAL A 27 -1.27 2.62 3.02
N TYR A 28 -0.57 3.50 2.30
CA TYR A 28 -1.17 4.19 1.15
C TYR A 28 -0.72 3.54 -0.17
N LEU A 29 -1.66 3.40 -1.08
CA LEU A 29 -1.48 2.81 -2.40
C LEU A 29 -2.30 3.55 -3.44
N SER A 30 -2.03 3.28 -4.71
CA SER A 30 -2.78 3.88 -5.82
C SER A 30 -3.02 2.89 -6.94
N GLY A 31 -4.14 3.10 -7.64
CA GLY A 31 -4.42 2.42 -8.90
C GLY A 31 -3.58 2.97 -10.05
N LYS A 32 -3.45 2.21 -11.14
CA LYS A 32 -2.61 2.56 -12.31
C LYS A 32 -2.85 3.95 -12.91
N LYS A 33 -4.07 4.49 -12.82
CA LYS A 33 -4.45 5.80 -13.39
C LYS A 33 -4.29 6.99 -12.42
N PHE A 34 -4.10 6.72 -11.13
CA PHE A 34 -4.20 7.74 -10.07
C PHE A 34 -2.97 7.75 -9.15
N GLY A 35 -1.87 7.12 -9.57
CA GLY A 35 -0.62 7.13 -8.82
C GLY A 35 0.23 8.35 -9.12
N ALA A 36 0.83 8.94 -8.09
CA ALA A 36 1.78 10.06 -8.23
C ALA A 36 3.12 9.62 -8.87
N ARG A 37 3.42 8.32 -8.89
CA ARG A 37 4.63 7.75 -9.49
C ARG A 37 4.31 7.14 -10.85
N ALA A 38 4.65 7.84 -11.92
CA ALA A 38 4.37 7.44 -13.30
C ALA A 38 4.95 6.05 -13.70
N PHE A 39 6.06 5.63 -13.06
CA PHE A 39 6.73 4.36 -13.34
C PHE A 39 6.50 3.28 -12.28
N ALA A 40 5.69 3.55 -11.26
CA ALA A 40 5.34 2.51 -10.29
C ALA A 40 4.38 1.50 -10.95
N GLN A 41 4.53 0.22 -10.62
CA GLN A 41 3.66 -0.85 -11.11
C GLN A 41 2.18 -0.51 -10.83
N ASN A 42 1.91 0.00 -9.62
CA ASN A 42 0.60 0.38 -9.09
C ASN A 42 -0.40 -0.79 -9.13
N PHE A 43 -1.56 -0.60 -8.51
CA PHE A 43 -2.52 -1.68 -8.33
C PHE A 43 -3.59 -1.66 -9.44
N SER A 44 -4.02 -2.84 -9.89
CA SER A 44 -5.30 -3.02 -10.53
C SER A 44 -6.43 -2.97 -9.51
N LEU A 45 -7.68 -2.79 -9.95
CA LEU A 45 -8.84 -2.83 -9.05
C LEU A 45 -8.99 -4.19 -8.34
N LYS A 46 -8.57 -5.27 -8.99
CA LYS A 46 -8.55 -6.61 -8.38
C LYS A 46 -7.54 -6.67 -7.25
N GLU A 47 -6.30 -6.23 -7.50
CA GLU A 47 -5.25 -6.21 -6.47
C GLU A 47 -5.61 -5.27 -5.31
N ILE A 48 -6.30 -4.14 -5.55
CA ILE A 48 -6.80 -3.30 -4.46
C ILE A 48 -7.79 -4.07 -3.57
N LYS A 49 -8.73 -4.82 -4.16
CA LYS A 49 -9.64 -5.67 -3.38
C LYS A 49 -8.89 -6.75 -2.59
N GLU A 50 -7.88 -7.36 -3.20
CA GLU A 50 -7.05 -8.37 -2.53
C GLU A 50 -6.26 -7.76 -1.37
N SER A 51 -5.71 -6.56 -1.53
CA SER A 51 -5.02 -5.82 -0.46
C SER A 51 -5.91 -5.57 0.76
N VAL A 52 -7.18 -5.16 0.55
CA VAL A 52 -8.15 -4.92 1.64
C VAL A 52 -8.58 -6.22 2.33
N ASN A 53 -8.56 -7.35 1.63
CA ASN A 53 -8.87 -8.64 2.25
C ASN A 53 -7.69 -9.20 3.06
N TYR A 54 -6.46 -8.78 2.74
CA TYR A 54 -5.24 -9.28 3.37
C TYR A 54 -4.94 -8.58 4.71
N ALA A 55 -5.12 -7.27 4.77
CA ALA A 55 -4.83 -6.42 5.93
C ALA A 55 -6.13 -5.79 6.47
#